data_AF-A0A7S2VS36-F1
#
_entry.id   AF-A0A7S2VS36-F1
#
_cell.length_a   1.000
_cell.length_b   1.000
_cell.length_c   1.000
_cell.angle_alpha   90.00
_cell.angle_beta   90.00
_cell.angle_gamma   90.00
#
_symmetry.space_group_name_H-M   'P 1'
#
loop_
_entity.id
_entity.type
_entity.pdbx_description
1 polymer ?
#
loop_
_entity_poly.entity_id
_entity_poly.type
_entity_poly.pdbx_seq_one_letter_code
_entity_poly.pdbx_strand_id
1 'polypeptide(L)'
;MGLSRKTSFSHGIEVKQGRKTKVTRTVSKSKAVRAAAPKQRQAPKGAPRADRAGGGNSAAGSPFVGFARPTPADVTALHRVLAAVFGERRPIKSGKKRDILGTVVGTILSQNTTNTNSHAAYTNLTSAFKTWDKVRLAKPSAIEAAIRCGGLAPKKTKWIQHICRTLYKERGETSLEYLRNESKESVHALLERFTGVGKKTVAIINLFDVGHPDMAVDTHVFRYAEQLGWVPSADERAAHNAKAKSAKERWPVVTRDTAYAHLDAVFPDRLKYSMHLILTDTTGGLPTVCTARDTLSFDGKGAYINDQPLREVVRLQGLK
;
A
#
# COMPACT_ATOMS: atom_id res chain seq x y z
N MET A 1 30.91 13.74 14.46
CA MET A 1 29.61 14.34 14.13
C MET A 1 29.30 14.03 12.69
N GLY A 2 28.14 13.42 12.42
CA GLY A 2 27.72 13.03 11.07
C GLY A 2 26.38 12.31 11.19
N LEU A 3 25.32 13.00 10.81
CA LEU A 3 23.96 12.83 11.30
C LEU A 3 23.31 11.48 10.92
N SER A 4 22.53 11.02 11.90
CA SER A 4 21.51 9.97 11.81
C SER A 4 20.62 10.12 10.58
N ARG A 5 20.66 9.14 9.66
CA ARG A 5 19.70 9.04 8.56
C ARG A 5 18.40 8.45 9.09
N LYS A 6 17.36 9.28 9.13
CA LYS A 6 15.99 8.90 9.46
C LYS A 6 15.42 8.00 8.37
N THR A 7 15.01 6.79 8.73
CA THR A 7 14.35 5.82 7.85
C THR A 7 12.85 6.15 7.74
N SER A 8 12.34 6.31 6.52
CA SER A 8 10.91 6.49 6.24
C SER A 8 10.27 5.15 5.88
N PHE A 9 9.11 4.87 6.46
CA PHE A 9 8.34 3.65 6.29
C PHE A 9 7.20 3.90 5.30
N SER A 10 7.53 3.88 4.02
CA SER A 10 6.55 3.78 2.94
C SER A 10 6.76 2.42 2.28
N HIS A 11 6.02 1.42 2.78
CA HIS A 11 5.85 0.06 2.20
C HIS A 11 7.10 -0.67 1.68
N GLY A 12 7.95 -1.15 2.59
CA GLY A 12 9.00 -2.13 2.27
C GLY A 12 9.77 -2.58 3.51
N ILE A 13 9.37 -3.68 4.15
CA ILE A 13 10.20 -4.34 5.17
C ILE A 13 11.03 -5.43 4.48
N GLU A 14 12.35 -5.23 4.47
CA GLU A 14 13.25 -6.31 4.88
C GLU A 14 14.35 -5.72 5.78
N VAL A 15 14.40 -6.18 7.03
CA VAL A 15 15.46 -5.86 7.99
C VAL A 15 16.46 -7.01 7.99
N LYS A 16 17.73 -6.72 7.74
CA LYS A 16 18.85 -7.58 8.16
C LYS A 16 19.72 -6.89 9.22
N GLN A 17 20.22 -7.75 10.11
CA GLN A 17 20.68 -7.52 11.47
C GLN A 17 22.07 -6.87 11.63
N GLY A 18 22.30 -6.32 12.83
CA GLY A 18 23.58 -6.14 13.51
C GLY A 18 23.37 -5.27 14.76
N ARG A 19 23.86 -5.52 15.97
CA ARG A 19 24.99 -6.32 16.48
C ARG A 19 24.65 -6.80 17.90
N LYS A 20 25.21 -7.94 18.30
CA LYS A 20 25.06 -8.56 19.63
C LYS A 20 25.61 -7.65 20.74
N THR A 21 24.84 -7.44 21.80
CA THR A 21 25.38 -7.03 23.10
C THR A 21 25.00 -8.07 24.15
N LYS A 22 26.04 -8.65 24.74
CA LYS A 22 26.04 -9.74 25.71
C LYS A 22 25.53 -9.18 27.04
N VAL A 23 24.37 -9.64 27.52
CA VAL A 23 23.94 -9.43 28.90
C VAL A 23 23.70 -10.79 29.54
N THR A 24 24.56 -11.10 30.49
CA THR A 24 24.51 -12.23 31.41
C THR A 24 23.21 -12.22 32.19
N ARG A 25 22.44 -13.31 32.14
CA ARG A 25 21.31 -13.56 33.05
C ARG A 25 21.57 -14.82 33.87
N THR A 26 21.56 -14.62 35.17
CA THR A 26 21.60 -15.58 36.26
C THR A 26 20.44 -16.57 36.18
N VAL A 27 20.75 -17.82 36.51
CA VAL A 27 19.87 -18.98 36.49
C VAL A 27 19.07 -19.05 37.79
N SER A 28 17.77 -19.27 37.71
CA SER A 28 16.98 -19.84 38.81
C SER A 28 16.01 -20.88 38.26
N LYS A 29 16.22 -22.13 38.71
CA LYS A 29 15.44 -23.34 38.40
C LYS A 29 14.08 -23.26 39.09
N SER A 30 13.02 -23.71 38.40
CA SER A 30 11.84 -24.28 39.05
C SER A 30 11.14 -25.34 38.18
N LYS A 31 10.66 -26.36 38.89
CA LYS A 31 10.18 -27.69 38.50
C LYS A 31 9.11 -27.75 37.41
N ALA A 32 9.21 -28.83 36.63
CA ALA A 32 8.20 -29.33 35.71
C ALA A 32 6.97 -29.88 36.46
N VAL A 33 5.78 -29.61 35.89
CA VAL A 33 4.55 -30.34 36.17
C VAL A 33 3.97 -30.79 34.82
N ARG A 34 3.82 -32.10 34.66
CA ARG A 34 3.12 -32.77 33.56
C ARG A 34 1.61 -32.57 33.73
N ALA A 35 0.91 -32.17 32.68
CA ALA A 35 -0.53 -32.45 32.54
C ALA A 35 -0.98 -32.48 31.07
N ALA A 36 -1.51 -33.65 30.72
CA ALA A 36 -2.47 -34.06 29.69
C ALA A 36 -2.78 -33.16 28.47
N ALA A 37 -2.65 -33.77 27.29
CA ALA A 37 -3.19 -33.32 26.02
C ALA A 37 -4.71 -33.56 25.92
N PRO A 38 -5.48 -32.65 25.28
CA PRO A 38 -6.80 -32.98 24.76
C PRO A 38 -6.81 -33.12 23.24
N LYS A 39 -7.25 -34.32 22.86
CA LYS A 39 -7.89 -34.84 21.64
C LYS A 39 -8.21 -33.86 20.50
N GLN A 40 -7.73 -34.24 19.30
CA GLN A 40 -8.17 -33.74 17.99
C GLN A 40 -9.70 -33.85 17.85
N ARG A 41 -10.36 -32.72 17.56
CA ARG A 41 -11.73 -32.71 17.04
C ARG A 41 -11.66 -32.60 15.52
N GLN A 42 -12.34 -33.54 14.85
CA GLN A 42 -12.52 -33.59 13.40
C GLN A 42 -13.30 -32.34 12.92
N ALA A 43 -12.89 -31.81 11.77
CA ALA A 43 -13.57 -30.70 11.11
C ALA A 43 -14.96 -31.13 10.61
N PRO A 44 -16.02 -30.33 10.84
CA PRO A 44 -17.30 -30.60 10.20
C PRO A 44 -17.20 -30.35 8.68
N LYS A 45 -17.62 -31.34 7.90
CA LYS A 45 -17.86 -31.24 6.45
C LYS A 45 -19.08 -30.33 6.23
N GLY A 46 -18.94 -29.36 5.33
CA GLY A 46 -20.07 -28.57 4.82
C GLY A 46 -19.93 -27.06 5.04
N ALA A 47 -19.01 -26.41 4.32
CA ALA A 47 -19.16 -25.00 4.00
C ALA A 47 -19.92 -24.90 2.67
N PRO A 48 -20.96 -24.06 2.55
CA PRO A 48 -21.68 -23.91 1.30
C PRO A 48 -20.74 -23.37 0.22
N ARG A 49 -20.71 -24.05 -0.93
CA ARG A 49 -20.06 -23.55 -2.14
C ARG A 49 -20.72 -22.23 -2.48
N ALA A 50 -19.96 -21.15 -2.48
CA ALA A 50 -20.40 -19.90 -3.09
C ALA A 50 -20.56 -20.18 -4.58
N ASP A 51 -21.80 -20.07 -5.04
CA ASP A 51 -22.17 -20.25 -6.43
C ASP A 51 -21.34 -19.30 -7.32
N ARG A 52 -20.69 -19.90 -8.32
CA ARG A 52 -20.17 -19.19 -9.47
C ARG A 52 -21.37 -18.69 -10.28
N ALA A 53 -21.71 -17.42 -10.10
CA ALA A 53 -22.59 -16.70 -11.00
C ALA A 53 -21.91 -15.39 -11.43
N GLY A 54 -21.43 -15.40 -12.68
CA GLY A 54 -21.55 -14.29 -13.63
C GLY A 54 -20.90 -12.95 -13.30
N GLY A 55 -19.86 -12.62 -14.07
CA GLY A 55 -19.49 -11.22 -14.34
C GLY A 55 -18.04 -10.89 -14.01
N GLY A 56 -17.10 -11.45 -14.77
CA GLY A 56 -15.76 -10.89 -14.85
C GLY A 56 -15.86 -9.45 -15.35
N ASN A 57 -15.32 -8.50 -14.58
CA ASN A 57 -15.17 -7.13 -15.04
C ASN A 57 -13.78 -6.61 -14.64
N SER A 58 -12.75 -7.23 -15.21
CA SER A 58 -11.40 -6.66 -15.30
C SER A 58 -11.29 -5.93 -16.64
N ALA A 59 -11.69 -4.65 -16.65
CA ALA A 59 -11.28 -3.58 -17.57
C ALA A 59 -12.23 -2.38 -17.39
N ALA A 60 -12.29 -1.81 -16.18
CA ALA A 60 -12.86 -0.48 -16.05
C ALA A 60 -11.90 0.48 -16.77
N GLY A 61 -12.24 0.85 -18.00
CA GLY A 61 -11.50 1.87 -18.75
C GLY A 61 -11.42 3.17 -17.96
N SER A 62 -10.55 4.08 -18.40
CA SER A 62 -10.37 5.35 -17.71
C SER A 62 -11.72 6.07 -17.48
N PRO A 63 -11.93 6.67 -16.29
CA PRO A 63 -13.10 7.52 -16.04
C PRO A 63 -13.09 8.81 -16.87
N PHE A 64 -11.95 9.16 -17.49
CA PHE A 64 -11.78 10.33 -18.35
C PHE A 64 -11.76 9.87 -19.81
N VAL A 65 -12.89 9.34 -20.29
CA VAL A 65 -13.02 8.80 -21.66
C VAL A 65 -12.61 9.87 -22.67
N GLY A 66 -11.64 9.55 -23.53
CA GLY A 66 -11.11 10.46 -24.56
C GLY A 66 -9.99 11.39 -24.08
N PHE A 67 -9.63 11.40 -22.79
CA PHE A 67 -8.45 12.14 -22.31
C PHE A 67 -7.17 11.44 -22.79
N ALA A 68 -6.28 12.22 -23.42
CA ALA A 68 -5.18 11.68 -24.21
C ALA A 68 -3.91 11.31 -23.41
N ARG A 69 -3.82 11.71 -22.14
CA ARG A 69 -2.59 11.66 -21.36
C ARG A 69 -2.80 10.91 -20.04
N PRO A 70 -1.77 10.26 -19.47
CA PRO A 70 -0.54 9.89 -20.17
C PRO A 70 -0.80 8.77 -21.17
N THR A 71 -0.05 8.75 -22.26
CA THR A 71 0.05 7.57 -23.11
C THR A 71 1.01 6.55 -22.48
N PRO A 72 0.91 5.26 -22.83
CA PRO A 72 1.90 4.25 -22.45
C PRO A 72 3.35 4.64 -22.81
N ALA A 73 3.53 5.40 -23.90
CA ALA A 73 4.83 5.90 -24.33
C ALA A 73 5.37 7.00 -23.38
N ASP A 74 4.52 7.92 -22.91
CA ASP A 74 4.92 8.95 -21.94
C ASP A 74 5.37 8.32 -20.62
N VAL A 75 4.60 7.34 -20.12
CA VAL A 75 4.94 6.62 -18.89
C VAL A 75 6.27 5.90 -19.05
N THR A 76 6.49 5.25 -20.19
CA THR A 76 7.76 4.54 -20.48
C THR A 76 8.94 5.52 -20.58
N ALA A 77 8.75 6.66 -21.24
CA ALA A 77 9.79 7.67 -21.41
C ALA A 77 10.15 8.33 -20.07
N LEU A 78 9.15 8.73 -19.27
CA LEU A 78 9.40 9.28 -17.93
C LEU A 78 10.06 8.22 -17.03
N HIS A 79 9.55 6.99 -17.02
CA HIS A 79 10.15 5.89 -16.25
C HIS A 79 11.63 5.71 -16.60
N ARG A 80 12.00 5.73 -17.88
CA ARG A 80 13.40 5.63 -18.30
C ARG A 80 14.27 6.74 -17.69
N VAL A 81 13.79 7.98 -17.71
CA VAL A 81 14.53 9.12 -17.13
C VAL A 81 14.66 8.96 -15.62
N LEU A 82 13.56 8.66 -14.93
CA LEU A 82 13.55 8.51 -13.47
C LEU A 82 14.39 7.30 -13.02
N ALA A 83 14.27 6.16 -13.68
CA ALA A 83 15.05 4.96 -13.39
C ALA A 83 16.55 5.15 -13.64
N ALA A 84 16.92 6.01 -14.58
CA ALA A 84 18.33 6.36 -14.80
C ALA A 84 18.91 7.32 -13.74
N VAL A 85 18.08 7.85 -12.84
CA VAL A 85 18.47 8.69 -11.71
C VAL A 85 18.36 7.90 -10.40
N PHE A 86 17.22 7.26 -10.16
CA PHE A 86 16.92 6.59 -8.90
C PHE A 86 17.16 5.08 -8.93
N GLY A 87 17.36 4.50 -10.11
CA GLY A 87 17.40 3.06 -10.35
C GLY A 87 16.04 2.46 -10.68
N GLU A 88 16.00 1.44 -11.54
CA GLU A 88 14.80 0.63 -11.76
C GLU A 88 14.48 -0.22 -10.52
N ARG A 89 13.21 -0.43 -10.20
CA ARG A 89 12.78 -1.32 -9.12
C ARG A 89 12.00 -2.50 -9.67
N ARG A 90 12.28 -3.70 -9.13
CA ARG A 90 11.61 -4.94 -9.54
C ARG A 90 11.07 -5.69 -8.33
N PRO A 91 9.96 -6.45 -8.48
CA PRO A 91 9.48 -7.35 -7.44
C PRO A 91 10.58 -8.33 -7.02
N ILE A 92 10.72 -8.54 -5.71
CA ILE A 92 11.67 -9.51 -5.17
C ILE A 92 11.11 -10.92 -5.44
N LYS A 93 11.83 -11.72 -6.24
CA LYS A 93 11.39 -13.08 -6.62
C LYS A 93 11.58 -14.11 -5.50
N SER A 94 12.52 -13.89 -4.59
CA SER A 94 12.91 -14.83 -3.54
C SER A 94 12.97 -14.14 -2.19
N GLY A 95 12.10 -14.53 -1.27
CA GLY A 95 12.05 -13.97 0.07
C GLY A 95 10.86 -14.50 0.86
N LYS A 96 10.86 -14.27 2.17
CA LYS A 96 9.70 -14.58 3.00
C LYS A 96 8.55 -13.68 2.57
N LYS A 97 7.47 -14.26 2.04
CA LYS A 97 6.26 -13.51 1.67
C LYS A 97 5.73 -12.77 2.90
N ARG A 98 5.32 -11.52 2.71
CA ARG A 98 4.66 -10.73 3.76
C ARG A 98 3.27 -11.31 4.01
N ASP A 99 2.87 -11.34 5.27
CA ASP A 99 1.53 -11.73 5.67
C ASP A 99 0.52 -10.64 5.26
N ILE A 100 -0.47 -11.01 4.45
CA ILE A 100 -1.41 -10.04 3.83
C ILE A 100 -2.24 -9.33 4.91
N LEU A 101 -2.70 -10.08 5.92
CA LEU A 101 -3.46 -9.48 7.02
C LEU A 101 -2.60 -8.53 7.85
N GLY A 102 -1.33 -8.87 8.05
CA GLY A 102 -0.33 -7.97 8.62
C GLY A 102 -0.17 -6.67 7.83
N THR A 103 -0.11 -6.72 6.50
CA THR A 103 -0.08 -5.49 5.69
C THR A 103 -1.34 -4.65 5.91
N VAL A 104 -2.53 -5.25 5.86
CA VAL A 104 -3.80 -4.54 6.13
C VAL A 104 -3.78 -3.86 7.50
N VAL A 105 -3.41 -4.60 8.55
CA VAL A 105 -3.32 -4.05 9.91
C VAL A 105 -2.27 -2.94 9.99
N GLY A 106 -1.11 -3.11 9.36
CA GLY A 106 -0.07 -2.09 9.28
C GLY A 106 -0.58 -0.78 8.65
N THR A 107 -1.35 -0.87 7.57
CA THR A 107 -1.93 0.33 6.92
C THR A 107 -2.99 1.01 7.78
N ILE A 108 -3.76 0.27 8.58
CA ILE A 108 -4.69 0.87 9.55
C ILE A 108 -3.92 1.60 10.65
N LEU A 109 -2.84 0.98 11.14
CA LEU A 109 -2.00 1.56 12.18
C LEU A 109 -1.25 2.81 11.71
N SER A 110 -0.91 2.92 10.42
CA SER A 110 -0.22 4.09 9.85
C SER A 110 -1.11 5.31 9.63
N GLN A 111 -2.43 5.20 9.76
CA GLN A 111 -3.33 6.35 9.58
C GLN A 111 -3.14 7.38 10.70
N ASN A 112 -3.00 8.66 10.32
CA ASN A 112 -2.89 9.81 11.23
C ASN A 112 -1.82 9.65 12.31
N THR A 113 -0.64 9.14 11.93
CA THR A 113 0.50 9.01 12.83
C THR A 113 1.82 9.03 12.05
N THR A 114 2.95 9.02 12.75
CA THR A 114 4.27 8.96 12.12
C THR A 114 4.65 7.52 11.81
N ASN A 115 5.55 7.35 10.84
CA ASN A 115 6.12 6.05 10.48
C ASN A 115 6.77 5.32 11.68
N THR A 116 7.43 6.08 12.55
CA THR A 116 8.01 5.53 13.79
C THR A 116 6.92 4.97 14.71
N ASN A 117 5.83 5.72 14.91
CA ASN A 117 4.76 5.32 15.81
C ASN A 117 3.94 4.16 15.26
N SER A 118 3.67 4.13 13.94
CA SER A 118 2.95 3.03 13.31
C SER A 118 3.76 1.73 13.37
N HIS A 119 5.08 1.80 13.15
CA HIS A 119 5.97 0.64 13.26
C HIS A 119 6.05 0.13 14.70
N ALA A 120 6.17 1.02 15.68
CA ALA A 120 6.15 0.66 17.10
C ALA A 120 4.82 0.00 17.49
N ALA A 121 3.69 0.57 17.06
CA ALA A 121 2.36 0.02 17.32
C ALA A 121 2.20 -1.39 16.72
N TYR A 122 2.62 -1.59 15.47
CA TYR A 122 2.57 -2.89 14.80
C TYR A 122 3.45 -3.94 15.50
N THR A 123 4.67 -3.54 15.88
CA THR A 123 5.62 -4.40 16.60
C THR A 123 5.09 -4.79 17.98
N ASN A 124 4.54 -3.85 18.73
CA ASN A 124 3.93 -4.11 20.03
C ASN A 124 2.75 -5.06 19.92
N LEU A 125 1.86 -4.82 18.94
CA LEU A 125 0.68 -5.66 18.70
C LEU A 125 1.08 -7.10 18.37
N THR A 126 1.93 -7.28 17.36
CA THR A 126 2.37 -8.62 16.92
C THR A 126 3.19 -9.32 18.00
N SER A 127 3.98 -8.58 18.78
CA SER A 127 4.73 -9.14 19.90
C SER A 127 3.86 -9.59 21.06
N ALA A 128 2.80 -8.83 21.40
CA ALA A 128 1.89 -9.15 22.50
C ALA A 128 0.98 -10.33 22.16
N PHE A 129 0.40 -10.34 20.96
CA PHE A 129 -0.65 -11.31 20.60
C PHE A 129 -0.14 -12.49 19.77
N LYS A 130 1.01 -12.38 19.07
CA LYS A 130 1.65 -13.43 18.23
C LYS A 130 0.87 -13.92 17.01
N THR A 131 -0.46 -13.96 17.06
CA THR A 131 -1.35 -14.45 16.00
C THR A 131 -2.56 -13.54 15.87
N TRP A 132 -3.11 -13.41 14.66
CA TRP A 132 -4.33 -12.62 14.43
C TRP A 132 -5.56 -13.18 15.15
N ASP A 133 -5.62 -14.49 15.37
CA ASP A 133 -6.72 -15.08 16.14
C ASP A 133 -6.72 -14.63 17.61
N LYS A 134 -5.54 -14.51 18.21
CA LYS A 134 -5.39 -13.90 19.54
C LYS A 134 -5.78 -12.41 19.54
N VAL A 135 -5.52 -11.67 18.46
CA VAL A 135 -6.01 -10.29 18.30
C VAL A 135 -7.55 -10.26 18.21
N ARG A 136 -8.15 -11.20 17.46
CA ARG A 136 -9.61 -11.34 17.31
C ARG A 136 -10.32 -11.56 18.66
N LEU A 137 -9.72 -12.39 19.52
CA LEU A 137 -10.29 -12.83 20.80
C LEU A 137 -9.90 -11.94 21.99
N ALA A 138 -8.90 -11.07 21.85
CA ALA A 138 -8.44 -10.22 22.93
C ALA A 138 -9.50 -9.20 23.38
N LYS A 139 -9.44 -8.82 24.66
CA LYS A 139 -10.19 -7.66 25.16
C LYS A 139 -9.73 -6.40 24.41
N PRO A 140 -10.65 -5.54 23.92
CA PRO A 140 -10.28 -4.33 23.18
C PRO A 140 -9.23 -3.47 23.91
N SER A 141 -9.37 -3.29 25.22
CA SER A 141 -8.43 -2.50 26.04
C SER A 141 -6.98 -3.00 25.98
N ALA A 142 -6.76 -4.31 25.82
CA ALA A 142 -5.41 -4.86 25.69
C ALA A 142 -4.77 -4.50 24.34
N ILE A 143 -5.56 -4.50 23.27
CA ILE A 143 -5.11 -4.07 21.93
C ILE A 143 -4.84 -2.57 21.95
N GLU A 144 -5.78 -1.79 22.51
CA GLU A 144 -5.66 -0.34 22.65
C GLU A 144 -4.38 0.05 23.38
N ALA A 145 -4.06 -0.63 24.48
CA ALA A 145 -2.81 -0.43 25.21
C ALA A 145 -1.57 -0.73 24.33
N ALA A 146 -1.58 -1.82 23.58
CA ALA A 146 -0.47 -2.21 22.71
C ALA A 146 -0.21 -1.19 21.58
N ILE A 147 -1.28 -0.62 21.01
CA ILE A 147 -1.20 0.30 19.85
C ILE A 147 -1.32 1.77 20.24
N ARG A 148 -1.34 2.11 21.54
CA ARG A 148 -1.57 3.46 22.05
C ARG A 148 -0.63 4.50 21.43
N CYS A 149 0.64 4.14 21.24
CA CYS A 149 1.65 4.99 20.62
C CYS A 149 1.30 5.43 19.18
N GLY A 150 0.49 4.65 18.46
CA GLY A 150 0.05 4.93 17.11
C GLY A 150 -1.10 5.94 17.01
N GLY A 151 -1.69 6.38 18.13
CA GLY A 151 -2.85 7.29 18.15
C GLY A 151 -4.14 6.64 17.63
N LEU A 152 -5.29 7.21 18.00
CA LEU A 152 -6.63 6.72 17.64
C LEU A 152 -6.88 5.24 18.00
N ALA A 153 -6.24 4.76 19.07
CA ALA A 153 -6.21 3.35 19.45
C ALA A 153 -7.61 2.70 19.59
N PRO A 154 -8.62 3.34 20.22
CA PRO A 154 -9.96 2.75 20.29
C PRO A 154 -10.60 2.53 18.91
N LYS A 155 -10.44 3.49 18.00
CA LYS A 155 -10.98 3.41 16.63
C LYS A 155 -10.27 2.31 15.83
N LYS A 156 -8.94 2.31 15.84
CA LYS A 156 -8.12 1.32 15.12
C LYS A 156 -8.35 -0.10 15.66
N THR A 157 -8.50 -0.26 16.97
CA THR A 157 -8.82 -1.55 17.60
C THR A 157 -10.16 -2.10 17.09
N LYS A 158 -11.21 -1.27 17.08
CA LYS A 158 -12.53 -1.66 16.56
C LYS A 158 -12.44 -2.17 15.12
N TRP A 159 -11.72 -1.46 14.26
CA TRP A 159 -11.54 -1.83 12.85
C TRP A 159 -10.75 -3.13 12.68
N ILE A 160 -9.58 -3.24 13.32
CA ILE A 160 -8.72 -4.43 13.22
C ILE A 160 -9.48 -5.67 13.69
N GLN A 161 -10.14 -5.61 14.85
CA GLN A 161 -10.89 -6.75 15.34
C GLN A 161 -12.13 -7.05 14.51
N HIS A 162 -12.80 -6.04 13.95
CA HIS A 162 -13.91 -6.27 13.03
C HIS A 162 -13.46 -7.08 11.82
N ILE A 163 -12.36 -6.69 11.17
CA ILE A 163 -11.76 -7.45 10.06
C ILE A 163 -11.48 -8.89 10.50
N CYS A 164 -10.77 -9.08 11.61
CA CYS A 164 -10.41 -10.42 12.09
C CYS A 164 -11.65 -11.29 12.36
N ARG A 165 -12.69 -10.73 12.99
CA ARG A 165 -13.95 -11.45 13.27
C ARG A 165 -14.69 -11.81 11.98
N THR A 166 -14.75 -10.90 11.02
CA THR A 166 -15.40 -11.15 9.73
C THR A 166 -14.70 -12.28 8.98
N LEU A 167 -13.37 -12.26 8.90
CA LEU A 167 -12.60 -13.33 8.25
C LEU A 167 -12.83 -14.69 8.89
N TYR A 168 -12.78 -14.76 10.23
CA TYR A 168 -13.05 -16.00 10.94
C TYR A 168 -14.49 -16.49 10.74
N LYS A 169 -15.48 -15.58 10.76
CA LYS A 169 -16.90 -15.92 10.55
C LYS A 169 -17.12 -16.51 9.16
N GLU A 170 -16.51 -15.94 8.13
CA GLU A 170 -16.75 -16.34 6.74
C GLU A 170 -15.94 -17.56 6.32
N ARG A 171 -14.74 -17.76 6.89
CA ARG A 171 -13.80 -18.78 6.40
C ARG A 171 -13.26 -19.73 7.46
N GLY A 172 -13.61 -19.53 8.73
CA GLY A 172 -13.09 -20.34 9.85
C GLY A 172 -11.64 -20.05 10.23
N GLU A 173 -10.98 -19.08 9.58
CA GLU A 173 -9.60 -18.70 9.86
C GLU A 173 -9.41 -17.18 9.82
N THR A 174 -8.55 -16.67 10.70
CA THR A 174 -8.19 -15.24 10.74
C THR A 174 -6.99 -14.99 9.82
N SER A 175 -7.19 -15.16 8.51
CA SER A 175 -6.15 -15.08 7.48
C SER A 175 -6.68 -14.48 6.18
N LEU A 176 -5.80 -13.80 5.44
CA LEU A 176 -6.03 -13.29 4.08
C LEU A 176 -5.17 -13.98 3.02
N GLU A 177 -4.42 -15.02 3.39
CA GLU A 177 -3.45 -15.67 2.48
C GLU A 177 -4.11 -16.33 1.25
N TYR A 178 -5.41 -16.65 1.32
CA TYR A 178 -6.17 -17.16 0.19
C TYR A 178 -6.25 -16.15 -0.98
N LEU A 179 -6.13 -14.84 -0.70
CA LEU A 179 -6.12 -13.79 -1.71
C LEU A 179 -4.97 -13.92 -2.72
N ARG A 180 -3.92 -14.68 -2.41
CA ARG A 180 -2.82 -14.92 -3.35
C ARG A 180 -3.25 -15.62 -4.64
N ASN A 181 -4.38 -16.33 -4.60
CA ASN A 181 -4.92 -17.06 -5.74
C ASN A 181 -6.17 -16.36 -6.32
N GLU A 182 -6.51 -15.18 -5.80
CA GLU A 182 -7.67 -14.41 -6.24
C GLU A 182 -7.30 -13.42 -7.34
N SER A 183 -8.29 -12.97 -8.10
CA SER A 183 -8.12 -11.90 -9.08
C SER A 183 -7.85 -10.55 -8.41
N LYS A 184 -7.25 -9.61 -9.13
CA LYS A 184 -7.08 -8.21 -8.69
C LYS A 184 -8.41 -7.63 -8.20
N GLU A 185 -9.48 -7.85 -8.96
CA GLU A 185 -10.83 -7.32 -8.69
C GLU A 185 -11.45 -7.98 -7.45
N SER A 186 -11.26 -9.29 -7.26
CA SER A 186 -11.67 -9.99 -6.04
C SER A 186 -10.99 -9.40 -4.80
N VAL A 187 -9.71 -9.05 -4.89
CA VAL A 187 -8.96 -8.42 -3.79
C VAL A 187 -9.54 -7.04 -3.46
N HIS A 188 -9.88 -6.22 -4.47
CA HIS A 188 -10.62 -4.97 -4.28
C HIS A 188 -11.98 -5.18 -3.62
N ALA A 189 -12.82 -6.04 -4.20
CA ALA A 189 -14.17 -6.28 -3.70
C ALA A 189 -14.17 -6.74 -2.23
N LEU A 190 -13.23 -7.60 -1.85
CA LEU A 190 -13.11 -8.08 -0.47
C LEU A 190 -12.60 -6.99 0.47
N LEU A 191 -11.51 -6.31 0.12
CA LEU A 191 -10.81 -5.45 1.07
C LEU A 191 -11.47 -4.07 1.23
N GLU A 192 -12.04 -3.51 0.16
CA GLU A 192 -12.67 -2.17 0.21
C GLU A 192 -13.97 -2.13 1.01
N ARG A 193 -14.59 -3.28 1.30
CA ARG A 193 -15.76 -3.33 2.19
C ARG A 193 -15.39 -3.03 3.64
N PHE A 194 -14.11 -3.11 4.01
CA PHE A 194 -13.66 -2.85 5.38
C PHE A 194 -13.39 -1.37 5.61
N THR A 195 -14.05 -0.80 6.62
CA THR A 195 -13.81 0.59 7.02
C THR A 195 -12.33 0.82 7.34
N GLY A 196 -11.76 1.87 6.75
CA GLY A 196 -10.34 2.20 6.91
C GLY A 196 -9.43 1.54 5.88
N VAL A 197 -9.96 0.74 4.94
CA VAL A 197 -9.22 0.15 3.82
C VAL A 197 -9.79 0.71 2.52
N GLY A 198 -9.03 1.60 1.85
CA GLY A 198 -9.45 2.23 0.59
C GLY A 198 -8.60 1.78 -0.61
N LYS A 199 -8.96 2.26 -1.80
CA LYS A 199 -8.34 1.89 -3.10
C LYS A 199 -6.82 1.87 -3.08
N LYS A 200 -6.18 2.92 -2.52
CA LYS A 200 -4.72 2.99 -2.36
C LYS A 200 -4.18 1.76 -1.61
N THR A 201 -4.75 1.47 -0.44
CA THR A 201 -4.30 0.36 0.41
C THR A 201 -4.43 -0.97 -0.33
N VAL A 202 -5.57 -1.20 -0.96
CA VAL A 202 -5.80 -2.43 -1.73
C VAL A 202 -4.82 -2.53 -2.89
N ALA A 203 -4.60 -1.44 -3.64
CA ALA A 203 -3.66 -1.44 -4.76
C ALA A 203 -2.23 -1.77 -4.30
N ILE A 204 -1.80 -1.30 -3.13
CA ILE A 204 -0.50 -1.67 -2.55
C ILE A 204 -0.47 -3.18 -2.20
N ILE A 205 -1.55 -3.73 -1.66
CA ILE A 205 -1.64 -5.16 -1.33
C ILE A 205 -1.61 -6.01 -2.61
N ASN A 206 -2.36 -5.62 -3.64
CA ASN A 206 -2.31 -6.23 -4.96
C ASN A 206 -0.87 -6.20 -5.52
N LEU A 207 -0.25 -5.02 -5.53
CA LEU A 207 1.06 -4.81 -6.13
C LEU A 207 2.20 -5.55 -5.42
N PHE A 208 2.20 -5.55 -4.09
CA PHE A 208 3.35 -6.02 -3.32
C PHE A 208 3.15 -7.36 -2.62
N ASP A 209 1.92 -7.68 -2.21
CA ASP A 209 1.66 -8.92 -1.47
C ASP A 209 1.10 -10.01 -2.37
N VAL A 210 0.12 -9.68 -3.22
CA VAL A 210 -0.52 -10.66 -4.12
C VAL A 210 0.31 -10.85 -5.40
N GLY A 211 0.85 -9.76 -5.94
CA GLY A 211 1.68 -9.75 -7.16
C GLY A 211 0.93 -9.29 -8.42
N HIS A 212 -0.26 -8.69 -8.28
CA HIS A 212 -1.02 -8.14 -9.39
C HIS A 212 -0.57 -6.71 -9.72
N PRO A 213 -0.40 -6.35 -11.01
CA PRO A 213 -0.13 -4.97 -11.41
C PRO A 213 -1.25 -4.02 -10.97
N ASP A 214 -0.92 -3.07 -10.09
CA ASP A 214 -1.92 -2.17 -9.52
C ASP A 214 -1.32 -0.81 -9.14
N MET A 215 -1.71 0.26 -9.84
CA MET A 215 -1.07 1.57 -9.71
C MET A 215 -1.68 2.38 -8.56
N ALA A 216 -1.21 2.12 -7.33
CA ALA A 216 -1.67 2.87 -6.17
C ALA A 216 -1.33 4.36 -6.27
N VAL A 217 -2.34 5.22 -6.12
CA VAL A 217 -2.22 6.68 -6.12
C VAL A 217 -2.33 7.22 -4.70
N ASP A 218 -1.25 7.82 -4.20
CA ASP A 218 -1.24 8.55 -2.96
C ASP A 218 -1.16 10.06 -3.18
N THR A 219 -0.87 10.84 -2.13
CA THR A 219 -0.75 12.30 -2.24
C THR A 219 0.39 12.74 -3.16
N HIS A 220 1.51 12.00 -3.20
CA HIS A 220 2.64 12.34 -4.07
C HIS A 220 2.34 11.98 -5.51
N VAL A 221 1.88 10.75 -5.76
CA VAL A 221 1.51 10.31 -7.12
C VAL A 221 0.42 11.20 -7.70
N PHE A 222 -0.59 11.55 -6.91
CA PHE A 222 -1.66 12.45 -7.35
C PHE A 222 -1.13 13.83 -7.75
N ARG A 223 -0.31 14.44 -6.89
CA ARG A 223 0.31 15.74 -7.19
C ARG A 223 1.18 15.68 -8.45
N TYR A 224 1.99 14.64 -8.61
CA TYR A 224 2.80 14.50 -9.82
C TYR A 224 1.95 14.27 -11.07
N ALA A 225 0.84 13.55 -10.95
CA ALA A 225 -0.10 13.38 -12.06
C ALA A 225 -0.71 14.72 -12.48
N GLU A 226 -1.05 15.60 -11.53
CA GLU A 226 -1.53 16.96 -11.83
C GLU A 226 -0.41 17.80 -12.50
N GLN A 227 0.80 17.82 -11.91
CA GLN A 227 1.94 18.58 -12.45
C GLN A 227 2.37 18.14 -13.86
N LEU A 228 2.24 16.85 -14.17
CA LEU A 228 2.59 16.28 -15.48
C LEU A 228 1.46 16.36 -16.52
N GLY A 229 0.28 16.89 -16.16
CA GLY A 229 -0.90 16.87 -17.04
C GLY A 229 -1.39 15.46 -17.36
N TRP A 230 -1.26 14.54 -16.41
CA TRP A 230 -1.68 13.13 -16.52
C TRP A 230 -3.09 12.89 -15.97
N VAL A 231 -3.76 13.95 -15.54
CA VAL A 231 -5.19 13.99 -15.27
C VAL A 231 -5.73 15.29 -15.85
N PRO A 232 -7.03 15.36 -16.23
CA PRO A 232 -7.58 16.58 -16.78
C PRO A 232 -7.46 17.75 -15.79
N SER A 233 -7.07 18.92 -16.30
CA SER A 233 -7.22 20.17 -15.56
C SER A 233 -8.69 20.52 -15.31
N ALA A 234 -8.94 21.47 -14.40
CA ALA A 234 -10.29 21.97 -14.15
C ALA A 234 -10.92 22.55 -15.43
N ASP A 235 -10.13 23.25 -16.24
CA ASP A 235 -10.59 23.89 -17.48
C ASP A 235 -10.86 22.86 -18.59
N GLU A 236 -9.98 21.89 -18.80
CA GLU A 236 -10.23 20.78 -19.75
C GLU A 236 -11.49 20.01 -19.36
N ARG A 237 -11.66 19.75 -18.06
CA ARG A 237 -12.86 19.10 -17.54
C ARG A 237 -14.11 19.94 -17.75
N ALA A 238 -14.06 21.25 -17.50
CA ALA A 238 -15.18 22.15 -17.74
C ALA A 238 -15.55 22.20 -19.22
N ALA A 239 -14.55 22.34 -20.10
CA ALA A 239 -14.71 22.38 -21.55
C ALA A 239 -15.27 21.07 -22.12
N HIS A 240 -14.81 19.91 -21.64
CA HIS A 240 -15.38 18.61 -22.00
C HIS A 240 -16.84 18.50 -21.53
N ASN A 241 -17.09 18.83 -20.27
CA ASN A 241 -18.43 18.68 -19.67
C ASN A 241 -19.47 19.65 -20.26
N ALA A 242 -19.05 20.80 -20.79
CA ALA A 242 -19.94 21.73 -21.49
C ALA A 242 -20.49 21.14 -22.81
N LYS A 243 -19.80 20.15 -23.39
CA LYS A 243 -20.20 19.47 -24.64
C LYS A 243 -20.93 18.14 -24.40
N ALA A 244 -20.98 17.67 -23.16
CA ALA A 244 -21.57 16.39 -22.81
C ALA A 244 -23.10 16.44 -22.98
N LYS A 245 -23.68 15.47 -23.69
CA LYS A 245 -25.14 15.40 -23.93
C LYS A 245 -25.88 14.73 -22.78
N SER A 246 -25.17 14.06 -21.90
CA SER A 246 -25.73 13.32 -20.77
C SER A 246 -24.78 13.32 -19.57
N ALA A 247 -25.32 13.06 -18.38
CA ALA A 247 -24.51 12.93 -17.16
C ALA A 247 -23.47 11.80 -17.25
N LYS A 248 -23.75 10.75 -18.03
CA LYS A 248 -22.84 9.60 -18.24
C LYS A 248 -21.61 9.94 -19.09
N GLU A 249 -21.71 10.95 -19.95
CA GLU A 249 -20.60 11.43 -20.80
C GLU A 249 -19.68 12.42 -20.08
N ARG A 250 -20.11 12.96 -18.93
CA ARG A 250 -19.33 13.93 -18.17
C ARG A 250 -18.16 13.26 -17.49
N TRP A 251 -17.00 13.90 -17.55
CA TRP A 251 -15.87 13.54 -16.72
C TRP A 251 -16.17 13.82 -15.24
N PRO A 252 -15.90 12.85 -14.34
CA PRO A 252 -16.09 13.04 -12.92
C PRO A 252 -15.09 14.08 -12.38
N VAL A 253 -15.28 14.51 -11.13
CA VAL A 253 -14.30 15.37 -10.46
C VAL A 253 -12.95 14.65 -10.36
N VAL A 254 -11.87 15.39 -10.58
CA VAL A 254 -10.52 14.85 -10.40
C VAL A 254 -10.24 14.72 -8.90
N THR A 255 -10.02 13.49 -8.48
CA THR A 255 -9.77 13.09 -7.10
C THR A 255 -8.70 12.00 -7.13
N ARG A 256 -8.14 11.64 -5.98
CA ARG A 256 -7.20 10.51 -5.92
C ARG A 256 -7.79 9.20 -6.45
N ASP A 257 -9.09 8.97 -6.25
CA ASP A 257 -9.75 7.74 -6.68
C ASP A 257 -10.03 7.72 -8.19
N THR A 258 -10.36 8.87 -8.78
CA THR A 258 -10.53 8.98 -10.24
C THR A 258 -9.19 9.01 -10.96
N ALA A 259 -8.16 9.63 -10.36
CA ALA A 259 -6.78 9.52 -10.81
C ALA A 259 -6.26 8.09 -10.73
N TYR A 260 -6.53 7.36 -9.64
CA TYR A 260 -6.23 5.92 -9.53
C TYR A 260 -6.84 5.14 -10.69
N ALA A 261 -8.15 5.27 -10.91
CA ALA A 261 -8.84 4.53 -11.96
C ALA A 261 -8.30 4.87 -13.36
N HIS A 262 -7.90 6.12 -13.59
CA HIS A 262 -7.28 6.52 -14.86
C HIS A 262 -5.85 5.99 -15.01
N LEU A 263 -4.97 6.25 -14.03
CA LEU A 263 -3.55 5.88 -14.11
C LEU A 263 -3.35 4.36 -14.13
N ASP A 264 -4.15 3.61 -13.36
CA ASP A 264 -4.08 2.15 -13.39
C ASP A 264 -4.52 1.57 -14.73
N ALA A 265 -5.50 2.19 -15.41
CA ALA A 265 -5.95 1.75 -16.72
C ALA A 265 -4.94 2.04 -17.84
N VAL A 266 -4.13 3.10 -17.73
CA VAL A 266 -3.22 3.56 -18.81
C VAL A 266 -1.75 3.21 -18.59
N PHE A 267 -1.32 2.99 -17.34
CA PHE A 267 0.08 2.62 -17.07
C PHE A 267 0.36 1.20 -17.58
N PRO A 268 1.48 0.98 -18.30
CA PRO A 268 1.91 -0.37 -18.62
C PRO A 268 2.14 -1.18 -17.34
N ASP A 269 1.50 -2.36 -17.24
CA ASP A 269 1.55 -3.21 -16.05
C ASP A 269 2.97 -3.49 -15.54
N ARG A 270 3.91 -3.77 -16.47
CA ARG A 270 5.33 -4.01 -16.16
C ARG A 270 6.02 -2.85 -15.44
N LEU A 271 5.49 -1.62 -15.57
CA LEU A 271 6.07 -0.41 -15.00
C LEU A 271 5.41 0.01 -13.68
N LYS A 272 4.19 -0.46 -13.38
CA LYS A 272 3.43 -0.04 -12.17
C LYS A 272 4.24 -0.21 -10.89
N TYR A 273 4.94 -1.35 -10.74
CA TYR A 273 5.80 -1.61 -9.59
C TYR A 273 6.93 -0.59 -9.45
N SER A 274 7.71 -0.40 -10.52
CA SER A 274 8.85 0.52 -10.49
C SER A 274 8.42 1.97 -10.34
N MET A 275 7.36 2.37 -11.05
CA MET A 275 6.83 3.72 -11.00
C MET A 275 6.30 4.04 -9.61
N HIS A 276 5.49 3.16 -9.01
CA HIS A 276 4.97 3.40 -7.66
C HIS A 276 6.11 3.67 -6.66
N LEU A 277 7.13 2.79 -6.62
CA LEU A 277 8.24 2.93 -5.66
C LEU A 277 9.05 4.22 -5.85
N ILE A 278 9.26 4.65 -7.10
CA ILE A 278 9.99 5.90 -7.43
C ILE A 278 9.14 7.12 -7.06
N LEU A 279 7.86 7.12 -7.41
CA LEU A 279 6.95 8.25 -7.18
C LEU A 279 6.59 8.46 -5.71
N THR A 280 6.71 7.43 -4.84
CA THR A 280 6.34 7.53 -3.42
C THR A 280 7.53 7.47 -2.46
N ASP A 281 8.77 7.57 -2.95
CA ASP A 281 9.99 7.59 -2.14
C ASP A 281 10.07 6.48 -1.09
N THR A 282 9.84 5.26 -1.52
CA THR A 282 10.01 4.09 -0.64
C THR A 282 11.49 3.74 -0.44
N THR A 283 12.37 4.23 -1.33
CA THR A 283 13.77 3.80 -1.46
C THR A 283 14.70 4.90 -2.02
N GLY A 284 14.40 6.19 -1.81
CA GLY A 284 15.16 7.30 -2.38
C GLY A 284 14.65 7.70 -3.78
N GLY A 285 13.43 8.23 -3.83
CA GLY A 285 12.72 8.61 -5.05
C GLY A 285 12.30 10.08 -5.09
N LEU A 286 11.33 10.41 -5.95
CA LEU A 286 10.93 11.80 -6.22
C LEU A 286 10.56 12.61 -4.97
N PRO A 287 9.80 12.12 -3.98
CA PRO A 287 9.47 12.92 -2.80
C PRO A 287 10.67 13.47 -2.02
N THR A 288 11.85 12.82 -2.05
CA THR A 288 13.06 13.39 -1.42
C THR A 288 13.60 14.62 -2.14
N VAL A 289 13.47 14.66 -3.47
CA VAL A 289 14.12 15.67 -4.32
C VAL A 289 13.14 16.71 -4.87
N CYS A 290 11.86 16.36 -4.91
CA CYS A 290 10.75 17.18 -5.37
C CYS A 290 9.74 17.23 -4.24
N THR A 291 9.96 18.18 -3.33
CA THR A 291 9.12 18.39 -2.16
C THR A 291 7.75 18.91 -2.58
N ALA A 292 6.82 19.06 -1.64
CA ALA A 292 5.48 19.58 -1.92
C ALA A 292 5.46 20.99 -2.54
N ARG A 293 6.55 21.76 -2.40
CA ARG A 293 6.68 23.12 -2.96
C ARG A 293 7.31 23.14 -4.35
N ASP A 294 7.88 22.02 -4.79
CA ASP A 294 8.57 21.93 -6.06
C ASP A 294 7.65 21.39 -7.16
N THR A 295 7.93 21.80 -8.39
CA THR A 295 7.19 21.39 -9.58
C THR A 295 8.01 20.39 -10.39
N LEU A 296 7.44 19.20 -10.60
CA LEU A 296 7.96 18.22 -11.57
C LEU A 296 7.41 18.52 -12.96
N SER A 297 8.28 18.61 -13.97
CA SER A 297 7.89 18.67 -15.38
C SER A 297 8.65 17.65 -16.22
N PHE A 298 8.09 17.32 -17.39
CA PHE A 298 8.64 16.34 -18.33
C PHE A 298 8.34 16.75 -19.77
N ASP A 299 9.38 16.89 -20.59
CA ASP A 299 9.26 17.36 -21.99
C ASP A 299 9.26 16.20 -23.02
N GLY A 300 9.20 14.95 -22.56
CA GLY A 300 9.33 13.75 -23.40
C GLY A 300 10.76 13.17 -23.43
N LYS A 301 11.78 13.93 -23.05
CA LYS A 301 13.19 13.52 -23.07
C LYS A 301 13.87 13.63 -21.70
N GLY A 302 13.59 14.70 -20.98
CA GLY A 302 14.16 15.03 -19.68
C GLY A 302 13.08 15.33 -18.64
N ALA A 303 13.42 15.11 -17.37
CA ALA A 303 12.59 15.49 -16.23
C ALA A 303 13.27 16.63 -15.48
N TYR A 304 12.47 17.56 -14.98
CA TYR A 304 12.94 18.79 -14.36
C TYR A 304 12.21 19.05 -13.05
N ILE A 305 12.92 19.62 -12.08
CA ILE A 305 12.36 20.11 -10.82
C ILE A 305 12.59 21.63 -10.77
N ASN A 306 11.53 22.43 -10.76
CA ASN A 306 11.61 23.90 -10.84
C ASN A 306 12.47 24.35 -12.03
N ASP A 307 12.21 23.78 -13.21
CA ASP A 307 12.94 23.99 -14.47
C ASP A 307 14.44 23.60 -14.47
N GLN A 308 14.95 23.08 -13.36
CA GLN A 308 16.31 22.54 -13.28
C GLN A 308 16.32 21.05 -13.64
N PRO A 309 17.29 20.58 -14.46
CA PRO A 309 17.39 19.17 -14.81
C PRO A 309 17.44 18.27 -13.56
N LEU A 310 16.62 17.22 -13.51
CA LEU A 310 16.51 16.34 -12.34
C LEU A 310 17.86 15.78 -11.88
N ARG A 311 18.74 15.42 -12.82
CA ARG A 311 20.10 14.92 -12.52
C ARG A 311 20.94 15.95 -11.76
N GLU A 312 20.79 17.23 -12.08
CA GLU A 312 21.51 18.30 -11.42
C GLU A 312 20.99 18.53 -10.00
N VAL A 313 19.67 18.54 -9.82
CA VAL A 313 19.04 18.67 -8.50
C VAL A 313 19.48 17.55 -7.56
N VAL A 314 19.47 16.30 -8.03
CA VAL A 314 19.94 15.14 -7.25
C VAL A 314 21.43 15.26 -6.88
N ARG A 315 22.27 15.71 -7.82
CA ARG A 315 23.70 15.95 -7.58
C ARG A 315 23.91 17.00 -6.49
N LEU A 316 23.19 18.12 -6.55
CA LEU A 316 23.32 19.22 -5.59
C LEU A 316 22.88 18.83 -4.17
N GLN A 317 21.91 17.93 -4.05
CA GLN A 317 21.43 17.43 -2.75
C GLN A 317 22.31 16.32 -2.14
N GLY A 318 23.39 15.91 -2.83
CA GLY A 318 24.31 14.87 -2.33
C GLY A 318 23.68 13.48 -2.25
N LEU A 319 22.58 13.24 -2.96
CA LEU A 319 21.90 11.96 -3.04
C LEU A 319 22.55 11.15 -4.17
N LYS A 320 23.54 10.32 -3.82
CA LYS A 320 24.10 9.27 -4.70
C LYS A 320 23.87 7.90 -4.09
#